data_AF-A0A5C5YJE4-F1
#
_entry.id   AF-A0A5C5YJE4-F1
#
_cell.length_a   1.000
_cell.length_b   1.000
_cell.length_c   1.000
_cell.angle_alpha   90.00
_cell.angle_beta   90.00
_cell.angle_gamma   90.00
#
_symmetry.space_group_name_H-M   'P 1'
#
loop_
_entity.id
_entity.type
_entity.pdbx_description
1 polymer ?
#
loop_
_entity_poly.entity_id
_entity_poly.type
_entity_poly.pdbx_seq_one_letter_code
_entity_poly.pdbx_strand_id
1 'polypeptide(L)'
;MVFRRILELLNRPDPSDPRRLAGMGMGRTFSELAADPNDFNVANGFFGLIDGPHHGEFNATFFRPIEQPIMLTWHANGIIGNGGFAYLFEAEWPGDPDYELTMEAHRQLGCDSQFEAFRLALNAVADSPSRDSRSDTFLELPSGQQNNINSLYRGDAGTPERQIAAYVRRNVKRLGHLRGRIS
;
A
#
# COMPACT_ATOMS: atom_id res chain seq x y z
N MET A 1 6.65 -11.19 15.49
CA MET A 1 8.05 -11.34 14.99
C MET A 1 8.19 -12.29 13.78
N VAL A 2 7.32 -13.29 13.58
CA VAL A 2 7.38 -14.22 12.41
C VAL A 2 6.88 -13.57 11.10
N PHE A 3 5.85 -12.71 11.17
CA PHE A 3 5.26 -12.06 9.99
C PHE A 3 6.18 -11.05 9.29
N ARG A 4 6.99 -10.29 10.07
CA ARG A 4 8.01 -9.36 9.55
C ARG A 4 9.01 -10.08 8.63
N ARG A 5 9.38 -11.31 8.99
CA ARG A 5 10.33 -12.15 8.23
C ARG A 5 9.68 -12.82 7.01
N ILE A 6 8.38 -13.10 7.05
CA ILE A 6 7.61 -13.64 5.92
C ILE A 6 7.34 -12.55 4.88
N LEU A 7 6.99 -11.32 5.29
CA LEU A 7 6.90 -10.18 4.36
C LEU A 7 8.27 -9.84 3.77
N GLU A 8 9.35 -9.89 4.56
CA GLU A 8 10.72 -9.76 4.03
C GLU A 8 11.14 -10.89 3.07
N LEU A 9 10.58 -12.10 3.18
CA LEU A 9 10.92 -13.23 2.31
C LEU A 9 10.01 -13.32 1.07
N LEU A 10 8.72 -13.02 1.21
CA LEU A 10 7.74 -13.01 0.11
C LEU A 10 7.84 -11.75 -0.74
N ASN A 11 8.30 -10.63 -0.18
CA ASN A 11 8.64 -9.41 -0.92
C ASN A 11 10.15 -9.24 -1.17
N ARG A 12 10.96 -10.31 -1.14
CA ARG A 12 12.32 -10.26 -1.69
C ARG A 12 12.24 -10.63 -3.18
N PRO A 13 12.20 -9.66 -4.11
CA PRO A 13 12.26 -9.98 -5.52
C PRO A 13 13.68 -10.48 -5.81
N ASP A 14 13.79 -11.44 -6.73
CA ASP A 14 15.05 -11.94 -7.24
C ASP A 14 16.03 -10.76 -7.47
N PRO A 15 17.21 -10.75 -6.81
CA PRO A 15 18.18 -9.67 -6.94
C PRO A 15 18.71 -9.51 -8.38
N SER A 16 18.47 -10.50 -9.24
CA SER A 16 18.82 -10.48 -10.67
C SER A 16 17.67 -10.08 -11.60
N ASP A 17 16.46 -9.79 -11.10
CA ASP A 17 15.34 -9.37 -11.95
C ASP A 17 15.58 -7.97 -12.54
N PRO A 18 15.76 -7.82 -13.88
CA PRO A 18 15.99 -6.52 -14.51
C PRO A 18 14.80 -5.55 -14.33
N ARG A 19 13.59 -6.06 -14.06
CA ARG A 19 12.41 -5.24 -13.74
C ARG A 19 12.55 -4.55 -12.38
N ARG A 20 13.38 -5.07 -11.48
CA ARG A 20 13.70 -4.45 -10.19
C ARG A 20 14.55 -3.19 -10.36
N LEU A 21 15.57 -3.25 -11.22
CA LEU A 21 16.45 -2.09 -11.51
C LEU A 21 15.70 -1.01 -12.29
N ALA A 22 14.90 -1.41 -13.28
CA ALA A 22 14.08 -0.50 -14.07
C ALA A 22 12.91 0.11 -13.26
N GLY A 23 12.25 -0.69 -12.42
CA GLY A 23 11.11 -0.29 -11.60
C GLY A 23 11.50 0.57 -10.38
N MET A 24 12.73 0.47 -9.89
CA MET A 24 13.26 1.38 -8.86
C MET A 24 13.69 2.75 -9.42
N GLY A 25 13.60 2.94 -10.75
CA GLY A 25 14.01 4.19 -11.38
C GLY A 25 15.52 4.46 -11.29
N MET A 26 16.35 3.43 -11.09
CA MET A 26 17.80 3.62 -11.05
C MET A 26 18.29 4.18 -12.40
N GLY A 27 18.97 5.32 -12.34
CA GLY A 27 19.43 6.06 -13.52
C GLY A 27 18.39 6.95 -14.20
N ARG A 28 17.19 7.13 -13.60
CA ARG A 28 16.16 8.04 -14.12
C ARG A 28 16.03 9.26 -13.25
N THR A 29 15.88 10.42 -13.86
CA THR A 29 15.52 11.65 -13.17
C THR A 29 14.11 11.59 -12.58
N PHE A 30 13.83 12.46 -11.62
CA PHE A 30 12.51 12.59 -11.00
C PHE A 30 11.41 12.84 -12.05
N SER A 31 11.72 13.66 -13.05
CA SER A 31 10.80 13.98 -14.14
C SER A 31 10.57 12.78 -15.05
N GLU A 32 11.61 12.01 -15.38
CA GLU A 32 11.46 10.79 -16.19
C GLU A 32 10.66 9.72 -15.48
N LEU A 33 10.86 9.55 -14.16
CA LEU A 33 10.07 8.62 -13.37
C LEU A 33 8.60 9.02 -13.33
N ALA A 34 8.29 10.29 -13.06
CA ALA A 34 6.90 10.77 -13.04
C ALA A 34 6.22 10.70 -14.41
N ALA A 35 6.99 10.81 -15.49
CA ALA A 35 6.52 10.73 -16.87
C ALA A 35 6.49 9.31 -17.45
N ASP A 36 6.87 8.28 -16.69
CA ASP A 36 6.82 6.90 -17.19
C ASP A 36 5.38 6.54 -17.60
N PRO A 37 5.15 6.01 -18.82
CA PRO A 37 3.81 5.58 -19.25
C PRO A 37 3.28 4.37 -18.47
N ASN A 38 4.14 3.58 -17.84
CA ASN A 38 3.78 2.43 -17.02
C ASN A 38 3.48 2.88 -15.58
N ASP A 39 2.21 2.77 -15.19
CA ASP A 39 1.74 3.18 -13.86
C ASP A 39 2.40 2.42 -12.70
N PHE A 40 2.71 1.13 -12.89
CA PHE A 40 3.43 0.36 -11.89
C PHE A 40 4.83 0.95 -11.64
N ASN A 41 5.56 1.32 -12.69
CA ASN A 41 6.88 1.94 -12.54
C ASN A 41 6.81 3.27 -11.79
N VAL A 42 5.81 4.11 -12.09
CA VAL A 42 5.61 5.37 -11.37
C VAL A 42 5.34 5.10 -9.89
N ALA A 43 4.39 4.22 -9.59
CA ALA A 43 3.98 3.93 -8.22
C ALA A 43 5.12 3.29 -7.41
N ASN A 44 5.77 2.25 -7.95
CA ASN A 44 6.89 1.57 -7.31
C ASN A 44 8.11 2.49 -7.12
N GLY A 45 8.43 3.32 -8.10
CA GLY A 45 9.55 4.24 -7.99
C GLY A 45 9.31 5.32 -6.94
N PHE A 46 8.11 5.91 -6.89
CA PHE A 46 7.78 6.90 -5.85
C PHE A 46 7.69 6.27 -4.46
N PHE A 47 7.18 5.03 -4.34
CA PHE A 47 7.30 4.25 -3.12
C PHE A 47 8.77 4.15 -2.68
N GLY A 48 9.67 3.72 -3.57
CA GLY A 48 11.11 3.61 -3.27
C GLY A 48 11.76 4.94 -2.84
N LEU A 49 11.40 6.07 -3.47
CA LEU A 49 11.92 7.39 -3.09
C LEU A 49 11.45 7.87 -1.72
N ILE A 50 10.25 7.49 -1.31
CA ILE A 50 9.68 7.84 -0.02
C ILE A 50 10.24 6.91 1.06
N ASP A 51 10.29 5.59 0.80
CA ASP A 51 10.73 4.56 1.74
C ASP A 51 12.25 4.54 1.98
N GLY A 52 13.06 4.93 0.99
CA GLY A 52 14.52 4.85 1.05
C GLY A 52 15.16 5.36 2.36
N PRO A 53 14.81 6.58 2.84
CA PRO A 53 15.32 7.11 4.12
C PRO A 53 14.87 6.36 5.38
N HIS A 54 13.83 5.53 5.28
CA HIS A 54 13.27 4.77 6.41
C HIS A 54 13.82 3.34 6.49
N HIS A 55 14.66 2.93 5.54
CA HIS A 55 15.32 1.61 5.55
C HIS A 55 14.34 0.42 5.66
N GLY A 56 13.13 0.57 5.11
CA GLY A 56 12.07 -0.44 5.19
C GLY A 56 11.34 -0.48 6.54
N GLU A 57 11.62 0.45 7.47
CA GLU A 57 10.82 0.62 8.67
C GLU A 57 9.49 1.33 8.34
N PHE A 58 8.39 0.60 8.47
CA PHE A 58 7.06 1.15 8.30
C PHE A 58 6.53 1.80 9.58
N ASN A 59 6.14 3.07 9.48
CA ASN A 59 5.30 3.77 10.43
C ASN A 59 4.52 4.86 9.70
N ALA A 60 3.19 4.87 9.80
CA ALA A 60 2.32 5.80 9.10
C ALA A 60 2.62 7.28 9.43
N THR A 61 3.19 7.56 10.62
CA THR A 61 3.55 8.93 11.03
C THR A 61 4.87 9.42 10.45
N PHE A 62 5.67 8.56 9.80
CA PHE A 62 6.93 8.98 9.18
C PHE A 62 6.70 9.81 7.92
N PHE A 63 5.61 9.55 7.22
CA PHE A 63 5.34 10.11 5.91
C PHE A 63 4.67 11.49 6.02
N ARG A 64 5.07 12.41 5.13
CA ARG A 64 4.40 13.70 4.99
C ARG A 64 2.96 13.49 4.51
N PRO A 65 2.02 14.41 4.79
CA PRO A 65 0.65 14.27 4.32
C PRO A 65 0.50 14.06 2.80
N ILE A 66 1.41 14.60 1.99
CA ILE A 66 1.42 14.40 0.52
C ILE A 66 1.91 13.00 0.10
N GLU A 67 2.71 12.34 0.94
CA GLU A 67 3.32 11.03 0.72
C GLU A 67 2.43 9.90 1.27
N GLN A 68 1.66 10.15 2.33
CA GLN A 68 0.81 9.16 3.01
C GLN A 68 -0.12 8.40 2.04
N PRO A 69 -0.85 9.05 1.10
CA PRO A 69 -1.69 8.32 0.15
C PRO A 69 -0.93 7.27 -0.66
N ILE A 70 0.31 7.58 -1.06
CA ILE A 70 1.16 6.66 -1.84
C ILE A 70 1.57 5.49 -0.95
N MET A 71 2.13 5.79 0.22
CA MET A 71 2.74 4.78 1.09
C MET A 71 1.72 3.83 1.70
N LEU A 72 0.66 4.36 2.30
CA LEU A 72 -0.32 3.55 3.02
C LEU A 72 -1.09 2.64 2.07
N THR A 73 -1.50 3.15 0.90
CA THR A 73 -2.16 2.33 -0.11
C THR A 73 -1.22 1.30 -0.71
N TRP A 74 0.05 1.63 -0.99
CA TRP A 74 1.02 0.66 -1.50
C TRP A 74 1.26 -0.50 -0.52
N HIS A 75 1.48 -0.20 0.76
CA HIS A 75 1.64 -1.23 1.80
C HIS A 75 0.39 -2.08 1.98
N ALA A 76 -0.80 -1.47 2.05
CA ALA A 76 -2.07 -2.19 2.17
C ALA A 76 -2.27 -3.13 0.98
N ASN A 77 -1.99 -2.65 -0.24
CA ASN A 77 -2.10 -3.45 -1.46
C ASN A 77 -1.19 -4.67 -1.43
N GLY A 78 0.06 -4.53 -1.00
CA GLY A 78 0.98 -5.65 -0.86
C GLY A 78 0.51 -6.69 0.16
N ILE A 79 0.02 -6.25 1.32
CA ILE A 79 -0.41 -7.15 2.40
C ILE A 79 -1.71 -7.88 2.01
N ILE A 80 -2.74 -7.14 1.56
CA ILE A 80 -4.04 -7.68 1.17
C ILE A 80 -3.92 -8.53 -0.10
N GLY A 81 -3.02 -8.17 -1.03
CA GLY A 81 -2.73 -8.96 -2.22
C GLY A 81 -2.24 -10.38 -1.88
N ASN A 82 -1.42 -10.50 -0.83
CA ASN A 82 -0.81 -11.76 -0.41
C ASN A 82 -1.75 -12.67 0.39
N GLY A 83 -2.66 -12.14 1.21
CA GLY A 83 -3.52 -12.98 2.07
C GLY A 83 -4.86 -12.37 2.48
N GLY A 84 -5.31 -11.32 1.79
CA GLY A 84 -6.58 -10.66 2.07
C GLY A 84 -6.56 -9.80 3.34
N PHE A 85 -7.74 -9.41 3.80
CA PHE A 85 -7.90 -8.58 5.01
C PHE A 85 -7.47 -9.27 6.31
N ALA A 86 -7.50 -10.60 6.40
CA ALA A 86 -6.97 -11.32 7.56
C ALA A 86 -5.47 -10.99 7.77
N TYR A 87 -4.68 -11.01 6.69
CA TYR A 87 -3.26 -10.64 6.75
C TYR A 87 -3.05 -9.16 7.10
N LEU A 88 -3.98 -8.29 6.70
CA LEU A 88 -3.96 -6.88 7.09
C LEU A 88 -4.13 -6.73 8.61
N PHE A 89 -5.08 -7.46 9.19
CA PHE A 89 -5.38 -7.41 10.63
C PHE A 89 -4.30 -8.07 11.50
N GLU A 90 -3.52 -9.01 10.95
CA GLU A 90 -2.34 -9.57 11.62
C GLU A 90 -1.13 -8.65 11.57
N ALA A 91 -1.09 -7.73 10.61
CA ALA A 91 0.02 -6.80 10.47
C ALA A 91 -0.04 -5.72 11.55
N GLU A 92 1.12 -5.37 12.09
CA GLU A 92 1.26 -4.17 12.92
C GLU A 92 1.31 -2.94 12.01
N TRP A 93 0.49 -1.93 12.32
CA TRP A 93 0.45 -0.64 11.62
C TRP A 93 0.82 0.51 12.57
N PRO A 94 2.10 0.67 12.95
CA PRO A 94 2.52 1.77 13.79
C PRO A 94 2.07 3.10 13.20
N GLY A 95 1.46 3.95 14.01
CA GLY A 95 0.93 5.24 13.58
C GLY A 95 -0.46 5.21 12.92
N ASP A 96 -1.00 4.03 12.61
CA ASP A 96 -2.35 3.87 12.05
C ASP A 96 -3.01 2.54 12.49
N PRO A 97 -3.14 2.27 13.80
CA PRO A 97 -3.55 0.95 14.29
C PRO A 97 -5.03 0.61 14.05
N ASP A 98 -5.84 1.60 13.68
CA ASP A 98 -7.25 1.43 13.29
C ASP A 98 -7.48 1.67 11.80
N TYR A 99 -6.40 1.81 11.02
CA TYR A 99 -6.43 1.97 9.56
C TYR A 99 -7.19 3.21 9.06
N GLU A 100 -7.39 4.21 9.91
CA GLU A 100 -8.10 5.45 9.55
C GLU A 100 -7.33 6.23 8.48
N LEU A 101 -6.01 6.38 8.65
CA LEU A 101 -5.16 7.06 7.67
C LEU A 101 -5.07 6.25 6.37
N THR A 102 -5.03 4.93 6.48
CA THR A 102 -4.97 4.02 5.32
C THR A 102 -6.25 4.03 4.51
N MET A 103 -7.41 4.02 5.18
CA MET A 103 -8.70 4.14 4.51
C MET A 103 -8.81 5.52 3.83
N GLU A 104 -8.44 6.59 4.53
CA GLU A 104 -8.41 7.95 3.98
C GLU A 104 -7.44 8.08 2.78
N ALA A 105 -6.29 7.41 2.81
CA ALA A 105 -5.34 7.34 1.70
C ALA A 105 -6.00 6.78 0.42
N HIS A 106 -6.74 5.69 0.52
CA HIS A 106 -7.46 5.11 -0.62
C HIS A 106 -8.49 6.11 -1.18
N ARG A 107 -9.21 6.82 -0.31
CA ARG A 107 -10.15 7.86 -0.71
C ARG A 107 -9.47 9.01 -1.46
N GLN A 108 -8.33 9.48 -0.99
CA GLN A 108 -7.56 10.56 -1.64
C GLN A 108 -7.03 10.17 -3.03
N LEU A 109 -6.73 8.89 -3.23
CA LEU A 109 -6.29 8.36 -4.52
C LEU A 109 -7.46 8.16 -5.51
N GLY A 110 -8.70 8.07 -5.04
CA GLY A 110 -9.86 7.69 -5.84
C GLY A 110 -9.99 6.18 -6.01
N CYS A 111 -9.54 5.41 -5.02
CA CYS A 111 -9.66 3.94 -4.97
C CYS A 111 -11.00 3.55 -4.31
N ASP A 112 -12.13 3.90 -4.92
CA ASP A 112 -13.46 3.81 -4.29
C ASP A 112 -13.83 2.37 -3.89
N SER A 113 -13.55 1.38 -4.73
CA SER A 113 -13.81 -0.04 -4.42
C SER A 113 -12.98 -0.53 -3.23
N GLN A 114 -11.69 -0.16 -3.17
CA GLN A 114 -10.80 -0.52 -2.07
C GLN A 114 -11.20 0.19 -0.78
N PHE A 115 -11.58 1.46 -0.86
CA PHE A 115 -12.12 2.21 0.27
C PHE A 115 -13.37 1.54 0.85
N GLU A 116 -14.30 1.12 -0.01
CA GLU A 116 -15.51 0.41 0.41
C GLU A 116 -15.19 -0.97 1.00
N ALA A 117 -14.22 -1.70 0.43
CA ALA A 117 -13.76 -2.97 0.99
C ALA A 117 -13.17 -2.79 2.40
N PHE A 118 -12.36 -1.74 2.62
CA PHE A 118 -11.86 -1.37 3.95
C PHE A 118 -13.01 -1.11 4.93
N ARG A 119 -13.98 -0.30 4.53
CA ARG A 119 -15.15 0.02 5.35
C ARG A 119 -15.92 -1.24 5.75
N LEU A 120 -16.17 -2.14 4.81
CA LEU A 120 -16.87 -3.40 5.07
C LEU A 120 -16.05 -4.33 5.97
N ALA A 121 -14.74 -4.45 5.74
CA ALA A 121 -13.85 -5.28 6.54
C ALA A 121 -13.79 -4.79 7.99
N LEU A 122 -13.59 -3.49 8.21
CA LEU A 122 -13.52 -2.89 9.55
C LEU A 122 -14.86 -3.00 10.29
N ASN A 123 -15.98 -2.82 9.59
CA ASN A 123 -17.29 -3.02 10.19
C ASN A 123 -17.53 -4.48 10.60
N ALA A 124 -17.03 -5.44 9.82
CA ALA A 124 -17.18 -6.86 10.12
C ALA A 124 -16.38 -7.32 11.35
N VAL A 125 -15.37 -6.55 11.78
CA VAL A 125 -14.55 -6.81 12.96
C VAL A 125 -14.74 -5.74 14.06
N ALA A 126 -15.82 -4.95 13.97
CA ALA A 126 -16.07 -3.85 14.91
C ALA A 126 -16.28 -4.34 16.35
N ASP A 127 -16.86 -5.53 16.52
CA ASP A 127 -17.13 -6.16 17.81
C ASP A 127 -15.99 -7.08 18.29
N SER A 128 -14.83 -7.07 17.61
CA SER A 128 -13.68 -7.86 18.04
C SER A 128 -13.23 -7.47 19.46
N PRO A 129 -12.93 -8.46 20.35
CA PRO A 129 -12.50 -8.18 21.73
C PRO A 129 -11.25 -7.31 21.85
N SER A 130 -10.36 -7.36 20.86
CA SER A 130 -9.17 -6.52 20.76
C SER A 130 -8.77 -6.29 19.31
N ARG A 131 -7.77 -5.44 19.07
CA ARG A 131 -7.18 -5.28 17.73
C ARG A 131 -6.52 -6.58 17.25
N ASP A 132 -5.80 -7.25 18.14
CA ASP A 132 -5.08 -8.49 17.83
C ASP A 132 -6.02 -9.64 17.46
N SER A 133 -7.29 -9.60 17.91
CA SER A 133 -8.30 -10.62 17.56
C SER A 133 -9.04 -10.32 16.25
N ARG A 134 -8.78 -9.18 15.57
CA ARG A 134 -9.52 -8.81 14.35
C ARG A 134 -9.34 -9.83 13.22
N SER A 135 -8.15 -10.43 13.07
CA SER A 135 -7.93 -11.47 12.06
C SER A 135 -8.81 -12.69 12.32
N ASP A 136 -8.80 -13.19 13.56
CA ASP A 136 -9.62 -14.32 13.98
C ASP A 136 -11.11 -14.04 13.76
N THR A 137 -11.60 -12.87 14.21
CA THR A 137 -13.00 -12.45 13.98
C THR A 137 -13.34 -12.39 12.50
N PHE A 138 -12.43 -11.88 11.65
CA PHE A 138 -12.64 -11.85 10.21
C PHE A 138 -12.71 -13.24 9.59
N LEU A 139 -11.87 -14.18 10.06
CA LEU A 139 -11.82 -15.56 9.59
C LEU A 139 -13.03 -16.39 10.03
N GLU A 140 -13.72 -15.99 11.11
CA GLU A 140 -14.98 -16.59 11.55
C GLU A 140 -16.21 -16.18 10.71
N LEU A 141 -16.09 -15.14 9.89
CA LEU A 141 -17.16 -14.73 8.98
C LEU A 141 -17.51 -15.86 8.00
N PRO A 142 -18.75 -15.93 7.48
CA PRO A 142 -19.07 -16.83 6.37
C PRO A 142 -18.11 -16.62 5.19
N SER A 143 -17.59 -17.70 4.62
CA SER A 143 -16.59 -17.64 3.54
C SER A 143 -17.04 -16.79 2.33
N GLY A 144 -18.34 -16.81 2.01
CA GLY A 144 -18.91 -15.94 0.98
C GLY A 144 -18.76 -14.45 1.29
N GLN A 145 -18.88 -14.04 2.56
CA GLN A 145 -18.68 -12.66 2.98
C GLN A 145 -17.20 -12.27 2.93
N GLN A 146 -16.30 -13.13 3.40
CA GLN A 146 -14.85 -12.91 3.30
C GLN A 146 -14.42 -12.75 1.83
N ASN A 147 -14.88 -13.65 0.96
CA ASN A 147 -14.58 -13.63 -0.46
C ASN A 147 -15.13 -12.38 -1.14
N ASN A 148 -16.33 -11.93 -0.78
CA ASN A 148 -16.91 -10.71 -1.32
C ASN A 148 -16.07 -9.48 -0.96
N ILE A 149 -15.68 -9.33 0.31
CA ILE A 149 -14.85 -8.20 0.77
C ILE A 149 -13.48 -8.22 0.07
N ASN A 150 -12.79 -9.38 0.07
CA ASN A 150 -11.49 -9.51 -0.58
C ASN A 150 -11.55 -9.29 -2.10
N SER A 151 -12.60 -9.78 -2.77
CA SER A 151 -12.77 -9.59 -4.21
C SER A 151 -13.12 -8.15 -4.55
N LEU A 152 -13.91 -7.46 -3.72
CA LEU A 152 -14.20 -6.04 -3.89
C LEU A 152 -12.91 -5.21 -3.88
N TYR A 153 -11.97 -5.53 -2.99
CA TYR A 153 -10.67 -4.87 -2.96
C TYR A 153 -9.85 -5.12 -4.24
N ARG A 154 -9.92 -6.34 -4.78
CA ARG A 154 -9.20 -6.75 -6.00
C ARG A 154 -9.87 -6.30 -7.31
N GLY A 155 -11.08 -5.74 -7.24
CA GLY A 155 -12.02 -5.63 -8.36
C GLY A 155 -11.53 -4.92 -9.63
N ASP A 156 -12.38 -4.92 -10.65
CA ASP A 156 -12.06 -4.55 -12.04
C ASP A 156 -11.67 -3.08 -12.27
N ALA A 157 -11.82 -2.20 -11.27
CA ALA A 157 -11.53 -0.77 -11.35
C ALA A 157 -10.03 -0.45 -11.58
N GLY A 158 -9.18 -1.48 -11.56
CA GLY A 158 -7.75 -1.40 -11.70
C GLY A 158 -7.05 -1.52 -10.35
N THR A 159 -5.77 -1.82 -10.42
CA THR A 159 -4.95 -1.99 -9.24
C THR A 159 -4.58 -0.61 -8.66
N PRO A 160 -4.37 -0.46 -7.33
CA PRO A 160 -4.08 0.83 -6.71
C PRO A 160 -2.89 1.60 -7.32
N GLU A 161 -1.98 0.91 -8.00
CA GLU A 161 -0.83 1.46 -8.73
C GLU A 161 -1.24 2.49 -9.78
N ARG A 162 -2.33 2.25 -10.51
CA ARG A 162 -2.86 3.23 -11.48
C ARG A 162 -3.26 4.54 -10.79
N GLN A 163 -3.93 4.43 -9.65
CA GLN A 163 -4.39 5.61 -8.92
C GLN A 163 -3.25 6.34 -8.22
N ILE A 164 -2.27 5.61 -7.69
CA ILE A 164 -1.01 6.17 -7.18
C ILE A 164 -0.29 6.94 -8.30
N ALA A 165 -0.11 6.33 -9.48
CA ALA A 165 0.56 6.99 -10.60
C ALA A 165 -0.18 8.27 -11.04
N ALA A 166 -1.50 8.21 -11.13
CA ALA A 166 -2.32 9.38 -11.44
C ALA A 166 -2.18 10.48 -10.36
N TYR A 167 -2.20 10.10 -9.08
CA TYR A 167 -2.00 11.02 -7.97
C TYR A 167 -0.60 11.67 -7.99
N VAL A 168 0.45 10.89 -8.24
CA VAL A 168 1.83 11.36 -8.39
C VAL A 168 1.92 12.40 -9.51
N ARG A 169 1.40 12.08 -10.70
CA ARG A 169 1.44 12.99 -11.86
C ARG A 169 0.72 14.31 -11.58
N ARG A 170 -0.45 14.26 -10.93
CA ARG A 170 -1.20 15.47 -10.50
C ARG A 170 -0.45 16.30 -9.45
N ASN A 171 0.34 15.66 -8.60
CA ASN A 171 1.03 16.30 -7.47
C ASN A 171 2.55 16.44 -7.67
N VAL A 172 3.07 16.23 -8.88
CA VAL A 172 4.52 16.18 -9.16
C VAL A 172 5.30 17.39 -8.65
N LYS A 173 4.69 18.59 -8.71
CA LYS A 173 5.29 19.83 -8.17
C LYS A 173 5.41 19.80 -6.64
N ARG A 174 4.39 19.29 -5.93
CA ARG A 174 4.36 19.19 -4.46
C ARG A 174 5.29 18.08 -3.94
N LEU A 175 5.48 17.04 -4.74
CA LEU A 175 6.45 15.97 -4.50
C LEU A 175 7.89 16.35 -4.88
N GLY A 176 8.14 17.59 -5.32
CA GLY A 176 9.46 18.04 -5.78
C GLY A 176 10.58 17.97 -4.72
N HIS A 177 10.23 17.87 -3.44
CA HIS A 177 11.21 17.65 -2.36
C HIS A 177 11.89 16.27 -2.43
N LEU A 178 11.32 15.30 -3.16
CA LEU A 178 11.91 14.00 -3.39
C LEU A 178 13.01 14.01 -4.46
N ARG A 179 13.16 15.10 -5.24
CA ARG A 179 14.16 15.20 -6.32
C ARG A 179 15.59 14.94 -5.87
N GLY A 180 15.95 15.38 -4.66
CA GLY A 180 17.29 15.18 -4.10
C GLY A 180 17.58 13.76 -3.63
N ARG A 181 16.63 12.83 -3.77
CA ARG A 181 16.74 11.42 -3.34
C ARG A 181 17.02 10.45 -4.48
N ILE A 182 17.10 10.93 -5.72
CA ILE A 182 17.51 10.14 -6.87
C ILE A 182 19.02 10.28 -7.00
N SER A 183 19.74 9.18 -6.72
CA SER A 183 21.18 9.04 -6.89
C SER A 183 21.52 8.24 -8.14
#